data_AF-A0A131XX14-F1
#
_entry.id   AF-A0A131XX14-F1
#
_cell.length_a   1.000
_cell.length_b   1.000
_cell.length_c   1.000
_cell.angle_alpha   90.00
_cell.angle_beta   90.00
_cell.angle_gamma   90.00
#
_symmetry.space_group_name_H-M   'P 1'
#
loop_
_entity.id
_entity.type
_entity.pdbx_description
1 polymer ?
#
loop_
_entity_poly.entity_id
_entity_poly.type
_entity_poly.pdbx_seq_one_letter_code
_entity_poly.pdbx_strand_id
1 'polypeptide(L)'
;MPQWRRLASLLASEVRHTEVLQAAASTNLGARKAELAQLARDTVLAYYRDADTDPCQEMAELCCTLLLNLHEWDVFAELERQQRGPVGFLELSKVLSAVCKDVCLNKFTRSIAQELWDLVLSMFTTNFSGHKRGASGAVKDTAQRDANALSRNTFHSFVQQLKDNLALTILLSCLAKLYNILKEDSSVELCLEHAQLWPTVVTSPSSLCKATLTDVFQSTLQHCLAVNNSHAGWVKLLADFCYAQGHHSAALKHYLTSVLMSSDYFSQTPPRTLVDDTMYRKMAHCCTKLQCHTQAALLCQLMEEPDYGAAFKSLNERQCQDSCDSLYAHVWDVVLLEFLVNLHTRRGEVESRQKALRCLGQLELNPNNNQEIQREAANVRRAQFLRVLAKQYL
;
A
#
# COMPACT_ATOMS: atom_id res chain seq x y z
N MET A 1 12.52 -50.64 -6.42
CA MET A 1 13.02 -50.39 -5.05
C MET A 1 12.22 -51.23 -4.05
N PRO A 2 12.84 -51.75 -2.97
CA PRO A 2 12.11 -52.46 -1.91
C PRO A 2 11.13 -51.52 -1.19
N GLN A 3 9.92 -52.02 -0.88
CA GLN A 3 8.77 -51.24 -0.40
C GLN A 3 9.07 -50.40 0.87
N TRP A 4 9.93 -50.89 1.76
CA TRP A 4 10.33 -50.17 2.98
C TRP A 4 11.14 -48.89 2.71
N ARG A 5 11.96 -48.85 1.63
CA ARG A 5 12.71 -47.64 1.25
C ARG A 5 11.79 -46.55 0.73
N ARG A 6 10.72 -46.92 0.03
CA ARG A 6 9.69 -45.99 -0.43
C ARG A 6 8.92 -45.39 0.75
N LEU A 7 8.54 -46.21 1.71
CA LEU A 7 7.81 -45.76 2.90
C LEU A 7 8.67 -44.86 3.81
N ALA A 8 9.96 -45.18 3.97
CA ALA A 8 10.91 -44.32 4.67
C ALA A 8 11.11 -42.95 3.98
N SER A 9 11.16 -42.94 2.63
CA SER A 9 11.24 -41.69 1.85
C SER A 9 10.00 -40.81 2.03
N LEU A 10 8.81 -41.42 2.04
CA LEU A 10 7.55 -40.71 2.25
C LEU A 10 7.46 -40.13 3.67
N LEU A 11 7.82 -40.91 4.70
CA LEU A 11 7.85 -40.41 6.08
C LEU A 11 8.85 -39.27 6.26
N ALA A 12 10.04 -39.36 5.66
CA ALA A 12 11.01 -38.27 5.69
C ALA A 12 10.50 -37.00 5.00
N SER A 13 9.76 -37.14 3.88
CA SER A 13 9.10 -36.03 3.21
C SER A 13 8.04 -35.36 4.08
N GLU A 14 7.19 -36.13 4.75
CA GLU A 14 6.15 -35.62 5.66
C GLU A 14 6.73 -34.91 6.90
N VAL A 15 7.80 -35.46 7.48
CA VAL A 15 8.51 -34.81 8.60
C VAL A 15 9.09 -33.47 8.14
N ARG A 16 9.76 -33.43 6.99
CA ARG A 16 10.28 -32.18 6.41
C ARG A 16 9.14 -31.20 6.13
N HIS A 17 8.02 -31.66 5.60
CA HIS A 17 6.86 -30.82 5.33
C HIS A 17 6.30 -30.18 6.60
N THR A 18 6.20 -30.97 7.66
CA THR A 18 5.78 -30.48 8.98
C THR A 18 6.78 -29.45 9.54
N GLU A 19 8.08 -29.67 9.38
CA GLU A 19 9.13 -28.73 9.82
C GLU A 19 9.06 -27.40 9.06
N VAL A 20 8.89 -27.45 7.73
CA VAL A 20 8.76 -26.25 6.90
C VAL A 20 7.46 -25.51 7.19
N LEU A 21 6.35 -26.21 7.42
CA LEU A 21 5.09 -25.59 7.85
C LEU A 21 5.21 -24.89 9.20
N GLN A 22 5.86 -25.52 10.18
CA GLN A 22 6.12 -24.91 11.48
C GLN A 22 7.03 -23.68 11.34
N ALA A 23 8.05 -23.75 10.50
CA ALA A 23 8.92 -22.62 10.19
C ALA A 23 8.17 -21.47 9.51
N ALA A 24 7.34 -21.78 8.51
CA ALA A 24 6.52 -20.81 7.81
C ALA A 24 5.49 -20.16 8.74
N ALA A 25 4.99 -20.86 9.76
CA ALA A 25 4.10 -20.30 10.78
C ALA A 25 4.83 -19.42 11.81
N SER A 26 6.08 -19.74 12.14
CA SER A 26 6.86 -19.00 13.15
C SER A 26 7.23 -17.57 12.71
N THR A 27 7.32 -16.66 13.68
CA THR A 27 7.83 -15.29 13.50
C THR A 27 9.29 -15.15 13.94
N ASN A 28 9.85 -16.13 14.65
CA ASN A 28 11.25 -16.14 15.07
C ASN A 28 11.87 -17.52 14.85
N LEU A 29 12.78 -17.60 13.88
CA LEU A 29 13.44 -18.84 13.49
C LEU A 29 14.80 -19.02 14.19
N GLY A 30 15.31 -17.98 14.87
CA GLY A 30 16.54 -18.01 15.65
C GLY A 30 17.70 -18.74 14.96
N ALA A 31 18.32 -19.68 15.69
CA ALA A 31 19.45 -20.47 15.21
C ALA A 31 19.11 -21.45 14.06
N ARG A 32 17.83 -21.83 13.90
CA ARG A 32 17.40 -22.80 12.87
C ARG A 32 17.23 -22.17 11.48
N LYS A 33 17.38 -20.84 11.35
CA LYS A 33 17.19 -20.13 10.08
C LYS A 33 18.03 -20.73 8.94
N ALA A 34 19.33 -20.97 9.19
CA ALA A 34 20.24 -21.47 8.17
C ALA A 34 19.93 -22.91 7.75
N GLU A 35 19.61 -23.78 8.72
CA GLU A 35 19.21 -25.17 8.46
C GLU A 35 17.93 -25.24 7.61
N LEU A 36 16.94 -24.41 7.94
CA LEU A 36 15.66 -24.34 7.23
C LEU A 36 15.81 -23.74 5.83
N ALA A 37 16.64 -22.72 5.67
CA ALA A 37 16.99 -22.16 4.37
C ALA A 37 17.63 -23.22 3.47
N GLN A 38 18.57 -23.99 4.00
CA GLN A 38 19.23 -25.07 3.26
C GLN A 38 18.24 -26.18 2.89
N LEU A 39 17.40 -26.61 3.83
CA LEU A 39 16.35 -27.60 3.57
C LEU A 39 15.39 -27.15 2.46
N ALA A 40 14.95 -25.89 2.52
CA ALA A 40 14.05 -25.32 1.53
C ALA A 40 14.72 -25.21 0.16
N ARG A 41 15.99 -24.78 0.11
CA ARG A 41 16.80 -24.74 -1.11
C ARG A 41 16.93 -26.11 -1.75
N ASP A 42 17.34 -27.12 -0.99
CA ASP A 42 17.53 -28.48 -1.48
C ASP A 42 16.22 -29.07 -2.00
N THR A 43 15.10 -28.78 -1.32
CA THR A 43 13.76 -29.22 -1.72
C THR A 43 13.30 -28.58 -3.02
N VAL A 44 13.47 -27.26 -3.17
CA VAL A 44 13.11 -26.52 -4.39
C VAL A 44 13.97 -26.99 -5.57
N LEU A 45 15.27 -27.14 -5.38
CA LEU A 45 16.18 -27.62 -6.43
C LEU A 45 15.81 -29.06 -6.85
N ALA A 46 15.59 -29.97 -5.89
CA ALA A 46 15.21 -31.36 -6.18
C ALA A 46 13.84 -31.47 -6.88
N TYR A 47 12.87 -30.60 -6.56
CA TYR A 47 11.56 -30.66 -7.19
C TYR A 47 11.57 -30.11 -8.63
N TYR A 48 12.25 -29.00 -8.86
CA TYR A 48 12.20 -28.29 -10.14
C TYR A 48 13.29 -28.70 -11.14
N ARG A 49 14.42 -29.28 -10.69
CA ARG A 49 15.48 -29.81 -11.57
C ARG A 49 15.34 -31.30 -11.87
N ASP A 50 14.93 -32.11 -10.89
CA ASP A 50 14.94 -33.57 -11.02
C ASP A 50 13.56 -34.13 -11.41
N ALA A 51 13.52 -34.83 -12.55
CA ALA A 51 12.29 -35.42 -13.09
C ALA A 51 11.85 -36.71 -12.37
N ASP A 52 12.65 -37.25 -11.43
CA ASP A 52 12.40 -38.55 -10.78
C ASP A 52 11.99 -38.45 -9.29
N THR A 53 11.86 -37.24 -8.74
CA THR A 53 11.46 -36.99 -7.35
C THR A 53 9.94 -37.11 -7.17
N ASP A 54 9.48 -37.69 -6.06
CA ASP A 54 8.04 -37.86 -5.74
C ASP A 54 7.34 -36.49 -5.60
N PRO A 55 6.05 -36.36 -5.95
CA PRO A 55 5.39 -35.07 -6.11
C PRO A 55 4.84 -34.55 -4.78
N CYS A 56 5.50 -33.57 -4.18
CA CYS A 56 4.85 -32.68 -3.22
C CYS A 56 5.00 -31.23 -3.69
N GLN A 57 4.15 -30.85 -4.65
CA GLN A 57 4.08 -29.49 -5.18
C GLN A 57 3.86 -28.46 -4.06
N GLU A 58 2.96 -28.76 -3.13
CA GLU A 58 2.65 -27.90 -1.98
C GLU A 58 3.89 -27.62 -1.12
N MET A 59 4.73 -28.62 -0.91
CA MET A 59 5.99 -28.47 -0.20
C MET A 59 6.99 -27.61 -0.98
N ALA A 60 7.10 -27.80 -2.29
CA ALA A 60 7.98 -26.97 -3.11
C ALA A 60 7.52 -25.50 -3.14
N GLU A 61 6.23 -25.25 -3.25
CA GLU A 61 5.63 -23.91 -3.18
C GLU A 61 5.87 -23.25 -1.82
N LEU A 62 5.66 -23.99 -0.73
CA LEU A 62 5.94 -23.51 0.63
C LEU A 62 7.43 -23.20 0.83
N CYS A 63 8.33 -24.02 0.28
CA CYS A 63 9.76 -23.75 0.33
C CYS A 63 10.15 -22.51 -0.49
N CYS A 64 9.51 -22.24 -1.62
CA CYS A 64 9.73 -21.01 -2.39
C CYS A 64 9.37 -19.76 -1.57
N THR A 65 8.19 -19.73 -0.93
CA THR A 65 7.77 -18.59 -0.09
C THR A 65 8.61 -18.48 1.18
N LEU A 66 9.03 -19.60 1.77
CA LEU A 66 9.98 -19.59 2.88
C LEU A 66 11.31 -18.96 2.46
N LEU A 67 11.90 -19.36 1.33
CA LEU A 67 13.17 -18.77 0.85
C LEU A 67 13.04 -17.26 0.62
N LEU A 68 11.93 -16.79 0.03
CA LEU A 68 11.64 -15.36 -0.12
C LEU A 68 11.58 -14.65 1.24
N ASN A 69 10.86 -15.23 2.21
CA ASN A 69 10.74 -14.71 3.58
C ASN A 69 12.09 -14.67 4.32
N LEU A 70 13.04 -15.53 3.95
CA LEU A 70 14.37 -15.60 4.54
C LEU A 70 15.41 -14.71 3.84
N HIS A 71 15.04 -14.08 2.72
CA HIS A 71 15.90 -13.33 1.80
C HIS A 71 16.92 -14.19 1.02
N GLU A 72 16.63 -15.48 0.84
CA GLU A 72 17.49 -16.44 0.13
C GLU A 72 17.18 -16.42 -1.37
N TRP A 73 17.44 -15.29 -2.02
CA TRP A 73 17.02 -15.03 -3.41
C TRP A 73 17.88 -15.71 -4.47
N ASP A 74 19.15 -16.03 -4.17
CA ASP A 74 20.09 -16.56 -5.15
C ASP A 74 19.69 -17.95 -5.68
N VAL A 75 18.93 -18.71 -4.88
CA VAL A 75 18.40 -20.03 -5.25
C VAL A 75 17.55 -19.99 -6.52
N PHE A 76 16.87 -18.88 -6.79
CA PHE A 76 15.98 -18.76 -7.94
C PHE A 76 16.73 -18.55 -9.26
N ALA A 77 17.89 -17.90 -9.23
CA ALA A 77 18.76 -17.72 -10.41
C ALA A 77 19.36 -19.05 -10.90
N GLU A 78 19.54 -19.98 -9.97
CA GLU A 78 20.03 -21.33 -10.22
C GLU A 78 19.05 -22.23 -11.00
N LEU A 79 17.79 -21.83 -11.15
CA LEU A 79 16.71 -22.60 -11.76
C LEU A 79 16.49 -22.19 -13.23
N GLU A 80 17.48 -22.36 -14.10
CA GLU A 80 17.45 -21.87 -15.49
C GLU A 80 16.42 -22.55 -16.42
N ARG A 81 16.03 -23.80 -16.13
CA ARG A 81 15.01 -24.54 -16.93
C ARG A 81 14.02 -25.24 -16.00
N GLN A 82 12.76 -24.82 -16.05
CA GLN A 82 11.66 -25.48 -15.36
C GLN A 82 11.31 -26.79 -16.07
N GLN A 83 11.45 -27.92 -15.37
CA GLN A 83 11.04 -29.23 -15.89
C GLN A 83 9.66 -29.69 -15.38
N ARG A 84 9.17 -29.11 -14.27
CA ARG A 84 7.93 -29.50 -13.57
C ARG A 84 7.21 -28.33 -12.88
N GLY A 85 5.92 -28.54 -12.54
CA GLY A 85 5.09 -27.64 -11.71
C GLY A 85 4.22 -26.63 -12.48
N PRO A 86 3.24 -25.98 -11.82
CA PRO A 86 2.46 -24.90 -12.43
C PRO A 86 3.40 -23.75 -12.78
N VAL A 87 3.23 -23.19 -13.98
CA VAL A 87 4.10 -22.14 -14.51
C VAL A 87 4.11 -20.90 -13.60
N GLY A 88 3.01 -20.61 -12.89
CA GLY A 88 2.85 -19.35 -12.16
C GLY A 88 3.63 -19.20 -10.85
N PHE A 89 3.72 -20.23 -9.99
CA PHE A 89 4.21 -20.04 -8.60
C PHE A 89 5.73 -19.86 -8.54
N LEU A 90 6.48 -20.74 -9.20
CA LEU A 90 7.93 -20.62 -9.29
C LEU A 90 8.33 -19.35 -10.06
N GLU A 91 7.66 -19.08 -11.18
CA GLU A 91 7.97 -17.90 -11.99
C GLU A 91 7.74 -16.61 -11.20
N LEU A 92 6.62 -16.52 -10.47
CA LEU A 92 6.37 -15.41 -9.55
C LEU A 92 7.46 -15.28 -8.49
N SER A 93 7.92 -16.40 -7.93
CA SER A 93 9.02 -16.41 -6.95
C SER A 93 10.32 -15.86 -7.54
N LYS A 94 10.66 -16.30 -8.76
CA LYS A 94 11.86 -15.87 -9.48
C LYS A 94 11.84 -14.38 -9.77
N VAL A 95 10.82 -13.90 -10.48
CA VAL A 95 10.75 -12.49 -10.89
C VAL A 95 10.64 -11.57 -9.67
N LEU A 96 9.89 -11.96 -8.63
CA LEU A 96 9.81 -11.17 -7.39
C LEU A 96 11.16 -11.12 -6.67
N SER A 97 11.86 -12.26 -6.55
CA SER A 97 13.19 -12.30 -5.91
C SER A 97 14.21 -11.43 -6.65
N ALA A 98 14.17 -11.41 -7.99
CA ALA A 98 15.05 -10.61 -8.82
C ALA A 98 14.79 -9.10 -8.60
N VAL A 99 13.53 -8.68 -8.54
CA VAL A 99 13.16 -7.30 -8.23
C VAL A 99 13.56 -6.92 -6.80
N CYS A 100 13.31 -7.79 -5.81
CA CYS A 100 13.73 -7.53 -4.42
C CYS A 100 15.24 -7.32 -4.31
N LYS A 101 16.03 -8.20 -4.95
CA LYS A 101 17.49 -8.10 -4.99
C LYS A 101 17.96 -6.81 -5.66
N ASP A 102 17.35 -6.43 -6.77
CA ASP A 102 17.70 -5.20 -7.51
C ASP A 102 17.35 -3.92 -6.71
N VAL A 103 16.20 -3.91 -6.02
CA VAL A 103 15.80 -2.81 -5.12
C VAL A 103 16.72 -2.71 -3.91
N CYS A 104 17.10 -3.82 -3.28
CA CYS A 104 18.07 -3.83 -2.17
C CYS A 104 19.46 -3.29 -2.58
N LEU A 105 19.83 -3.46 -3.84
CA LEU A 105 21.07 -2.91 -4.41
C LEU A 105 20.90 -1.45 -4.88
N ASN A 106 19.74 -0.83 -4.65
CA ASN A 106 19.38 0.52 -5.09
C ASN A 106 19.52 0.75 -6.61
N LYS A 107 19.35 -0.31 -7.42
CA LYS A 107 19.51 -0.22 -8.88
C LYS A 107 18.22 0.22 -9.59
N PHE A 108 17.07 -0.29 -9.15
CA PHE A 108 15.74 0.01 -9.71
C PHE A 108 15.65 -0.22 -11.24
N THR A 109 16.22 -1.33 -11.70
CA THR A 109 16.31 -1.74 -13.11
C THR A 109 14.92 -2.08 -13.66
N ARG A 110 14.40 -1.23 -14.54
CA ARG A 110 13.06 -1.39 -15.13
C ARG A 110 12.85 -2.69 -15.89
N SER A 111 13.85 -3.20 -16.61
CA SER A 111 13.70 -4.45 -17.37
C SER A 111 13.45 -5.65 -16.47
N ILE A 112 14.04 -5.67 -15.26
CA ILE A 112 13.82 -6.73 -14.26
C ILE A 112 12.39 -6.61 -13.69
N ALA A 113 11.96 -5.38 -13.37
CA ALA A 113 10.60 -5.13 -12.89
C ALA A 113 9.51 -5.41 -13.96
N GLN A 114 9.85 -5.27 -15.24
CA GLN A 114 8.94 -5.52 -16.35
C GLN A 114 8.45 -6.97 -16.40
N GLU A 115 9.30 -7.94 -16.09
CA GLU A 115 8.90 -9.36 -16.07
C GLU A 115 7.83 -9.63 -14.99
N LEU A 116 8.01 -9.07 -13.79
CA LEU A 116 7.01 -9.15 -12.73
C LEU A 116 5.73 -8.39 -13.12
N TRP A 117 5.85 -7.22 -13.72
CA TRP A 117 4.72 -6.44 -14.21
C TRP A 117 3.87 -7.22 -15.21
N ASP A 118 4.49 -7.81 -16.24
CA ASP A 118 3.78 -8.55 -17.28
C ASP A 118 3.12 -9.81 -16.73
N LEU A 119 3.80 -10.51 -15.80
CA LEU A 119 3.24 -11.67 -15.12
C LEU A 119 2.00 -11.32 -14.30
N VAL A 120 2.06 -10.25 -13.49
CA VAL A 120 0.93 -9.78 -12.68
C VAL A 120 -0.21 -9.25 -13.55
N LEU A 121 0.13 -8.49 -14.60
CA LEU A 121 -0.84 -7.94 -15.56
C LEU A 121 -1.65 -9.05 -16.26
N SER A 122 -1.01 -10.18 -16.59
CA SER A 122 -1.66 -11.32 -17.25
C SER A 122 -2.84 -11.90 -16.46
N MET A 123 -2.88 -11.72 -15.14
CA MET A 123 -3.99 -12.19 -14.29
C MET A 123 -5.29 -11.41 -14.53
N PHE A 124 -5.18 -10.19 -15.05
CA PHE A 124 -6.29 -9.24 -15.15
C PHE A 124 -6.82 -9.08 -16.56
N THR A 125 -6.12 -9.62 -17.57
CA THR A 125 -6.56 -9.58 -18.95
C THR A 125 -7.83 -10.41 -19.09
N THR A 126 -8.93 -9.76 -19.43
CA THR A 126 -10.13 -10.46 -19.87
C THR A 126 -9.81 -11.07 -21.23
N ASN A 127 -9.80 -12.40 -21.28
CA ASN A 127 -9.85 -13.11 -22.54
C ASN A 127 -11.20 -12.76 -23.19
N PHE A 128 -11.26 -11.61 -23.88
CA PHE A 128 -12.22 -11.48 -24.95
C PHE A 128 -11.86 -12.60 -25.91
N SER A 129 -12.67 -13.66 -25.88
CA SER A 129 -12.75 -14.64 -26.95
C SER A 129 -13.25 -13.91 -28.21
N GLY A 130 -12.42 -13.02 -28.74
CA GLY A 130 -12.52 -12.48 -30.06
C GLY A 130 -12.25 -13.64 -30.98
N HIS A 131 -13.32 -14.35 -31.34
CA HIS A 131 -13.33 -15.32 -32.41
C HIS A 131 -12.97 -14.58 -33.70
N LYS A 132 -11.68 -14.34 -33.93
CA LYS A 132 -11.19 -13.90 -35.23
C LYS A 132 -11.28 -15.11 -36.14
N ARG A 133 -12.47 -15.31 -36.71
CA ARG A 133 -12.74 -16.36 -37.69
C ARG A 133 -11.72 -16.20 -38.82
N GLY A 134 -10.80 -17.14 -38.94
CA GLY A 134 -9.97 -17.26 -40.12
C GLY A 134 -10.83 -17.61 -41.34
N ALA A 135 -10.37 -17.26 -42.53
CA ALA A 135 -11.08 -17.45 -43.80
C ALA A 135 -11.45 -18.91 -44.15
N SER A 136 -11.11 -19.90 -43.32
CA SER A 136 -11.43 -21.32 -43.49
C SER A 136 -12.49 -21.87 -42.53
N GLY A 137 -13.10 -21.04 -41.66
CA GLY A 137 -14.17 -21.49 -40.76
C GLY A 137 -13.74 -22.46 -39.64
N ALA A 138 -12.46 -22.82 -39.56
CA ALA A 138 -11.94 -23.64 -38.47
C ALA A 138 -11.59 -22.78 -37.25
N VAL A 139 -12.11 -23.16 -36.09
CA VAL A 139 -11.69 -22.64 -34.79
C VAL A 139 -10.24 -23.07 -34.59
N LYS A 140 -9.28 -22.15 -34.69
CA LYS A 140 -7.94 -22.39 -34.15
C LYS A 140 -8.07 -22.30 -32.63
N ASP A 141 -7.84 -23.41 -31.93
CA ASP A 141 -7.65 -23.41 -30.49
C ASP A 141 -6.49 -22.45 -30.16
N THR A 142 -6.84 -21.27 -29.66
CA THR A 142 -5.90 -20.31 -29.06
C THR A 142 -5.44 -20.74 -27.67
N ALA A 143 -5.81 -21.96 -27.22
CA ALA A 143 -5.47 -22.55 -25.93
C ALA A 143 -3.95 -22.58 -25.64
N GLN A 144 -3.10 -22.44 -26.66
CA GLN A 144 -1.65 -22.44 -26.48
C GLN A 144 -1.07 -21.13 -25.91
N ARG A 145 -1.82 -20.01 -25.92
CA ARG A 145 -1.40 -18.77 -25.23
C ARG A 145 -1.85 -18.69 -23.78
N ASP A 146 -2.81 -19.52 -23.37
CA ASP A 146 -3.37 -19.53 -22.01
C ASP A 146 -2.56 -20.41 -21.02
N ALA A 147 -1.61 -21.21 -21.51
CA ALA A 147 -0.88 -22.19 -20.69
C ALA A 147 0.18 -21.57 -19.72
N ASN A 148 0.54 -20.30 -19.90
CA ASN A 148 1.58 -19.62 -19.13
C ASN A 148 1.05 -18.45 -18.28
N ALA A 149 -0.26 -18.26 -18.19
CA ALA A 149 -0.85 -17.16 -17.42
C ALA A 149 -0.85 -17.49 -15.92
N LEU A 150 -0.45 -16.53 -15.09
CA LEU A 150 -0.55 -16.65 -13.63
C LEU A 150 -2.03 -16.73 -13.24
N SER A 151 -2.41 -17.76 -12.48
CA SER A 151 -3.79 -17.87 -11.99
C SER A 151 -3.99 -17.01 -10.75
N ARG A 152 -5.19 -16.41 -10.61
CA ARG A 152 -5.55 -15.60 -9.44
C ARG A 152 -5.49 -16.39 -8.13
N ASN A 153 -5.85 -17.67 -8.18
CA ASN A 153 -5.80 -18.55 -7.01
C ASN A 153 -4.35 -18.81 -6.60
N THR A 154 -3.46 -19.05 -7.58
CA THR A 154 -2.02 -19.23 -7.33
C THR A 154 -1.42 -17.98 -6.71
N PHE A 155 -1.73 -16.79 -7.24
CA PHE A 155 -1.26 -15.53 -6.67
C PHE A 155 -1.78 -15.30 -5.25
N HIS A 156 -3.07 -15.57 -5.00
CA HIS A 156 -3.64 -15.43 -3.66
C HIS A 156 -2.96 -16.37 -2.66
N SER A 157 -2.83 -17.66 -2.97
CA SER A 157 -2.14 -18.63 -2.11
C SER A 157 -0.68 -18.25 -1.86
N PHE A 158 0.01 -17.74 -2.89
CA PHE A 158 1.39 -17.25 -2.77
C PHE A 158 1.49 -16.08 -1.79
N VAL A 159 0.64 -15.06 -1.96
CA VAL A 159 0.63 -13.87 -1.09
C VAL A 159 0.35 -14.24 0.35
N GLN A 160 -0.62 -15.13 0.61
CA GLN A 160 -0.99 -15.54 1.97
C GLN A 160 0.16 -16.20 2.75
N GLN A 161 1.15 -16.77 2.06
CA GLN A 161 2.34 -17.37 2.69
C GLN A 161 3.51 -16.38 2.82
N LEU A 162 3.46 -15.25 2.13
CA LEU A 162 4.52 -14.26 2.12
C LEU A 162 4.43 -13.38 3.38
N LYS A 163 5.58 -13.18 4.03
CA LYS A 163 5.76 -12.40 5.26
C LYS A 163 6.84 -11.32 5.13
N ASP A 164 7.69 -11.39 4.10
CA ASP A 164 8.71 -10.37 3.87
C ASP A 164 8.08 -9.03 3.48
N ASN A 165 8.44 -7.97 4.21
CA ASN A 165 7.91 -6.63 3.99
C ASN A 165 8.31 -6.08 2.61
N LEU A 166 9.54 -6.31 2.15
CA LEU A 166 9.98 -5.75 0.86
C LEU A 166 9.21 -6.40 -0.30
N ALA A 167 9.14 -7.72 -0.32
CA ALA A 167 8.41 -8.47 -1.33
C ALA A 167 6.91 -8.11 -1.35
N LEU A 168 6.29 -7.98 -0.18
CA LEU A 168 4.90 -7.52 -0.05
C LEU A 168 4.72 -6.08 -0.56
N THR A 169 5.63 -5.16 -0.20
CA THR A 169 5.60 -3.77 -0.69
C THR A 169 5.74 -3.69 -2.21
N ILE A 170 6.62 -4.49 -2.82
CA ILE A 170 6.78 -4.54 -4.28
C ILE A 170 5.50 -5.01 -4.96
N LEU A 171 4.87 -6.09 -4.46
CA LEU A 171 3.60 -6.58 -5.00
C LEU A 171 2.47 -5.56 -4.85
N LEU A 172 2.35 -4.92 -3.67
CA LEU A 172 1.39 -3.85 -3.44
C LEU A 172 1.61 -2.66 -4.38
N SER A 173 2.86 -2.26 -4.57
CA SER A 173 3.22 -1.16 -5.48
C SER A 173 2.84 -1.47 -6.92
N CYS A 174 3.10 -2.69 -7.39
CA CYS A 174 2.69 -3.15 -8.72
C CYS A 174 1.17 -3.05 -8.91
N LEU A 175 0.40 -3.62 -7.96
CA LEU A 175 -1.06 -3.61 -8.00
C LEU A 175 -1.64 -2.18 -7.87
N ALA A 176 -1.08 -1.35 -6.98
CA ALA A 176 -1.47 0.05 -6.82
C ALA A 176 -1.22 0.85 -8.10
N LYS A 177 -0.11 0.59 -8.80
CA LYS A 177 0.17 1.23 -10.09
C LYS A 177 -0.85 0.83 -11.15
N LEU A 178 -1.18 -0.45 -11.26
CA LEU A 178 -2.24 -0.92 -12.16
C LEU A 178 -3.57 -0.26 -11.82
N TYR A 179 -3.89 -0.15 -10.52
CA TYR A 179 -5.12 0.50 -10.07
C TYR A 179 -5.18 1.97 -10.50
N ASN A 180 -4.09 2.72 -10.29
CA ASN A 180 -4.00 4.12 -10.70
C ASN A 180 -4.12 4.30 -12.22
N ILE A 181 -3.51 3.43 -13.03
CA ILE A 181 -3.63 3.50 -14.49
C ILE A 181 -5.07 3.26 -14.95
N LEU A 182 -5.81 2.39 -14.27
CA LEU A 182 -7.20 2.06 -14.62
C LEU A 182 -8.23 3.03 -14.06
N LYS A 183 -7.87 3.81 -13.04
CA LYS A 183 -8.67 4.92 -12.53
C LYS A 183 -8.41 6.16 -13.39
N GLU A 184 -9.45 6.64 -14.05
CA GLU A 184 -9.39 7.79 -14.97
C GLU A 184 -9.24 9.14 -14.24
N ASP A 185 -9.45 9.17 -12.92
CA ASP A 185 -9.36 10.38 -12.09
C ASP A 185 -8.03 10.45 -11.32
N SER A 186 -7.13 11.32 -11.79
CA SER A 186 -5.81 11.52 -11.19
C SER A 186 -5.86 12.18 -9.80
N SER A 187 -6.98 12.79 -9.41
CA SER A 187 -7.14 13.40 -8.07
C SER A 187 -7.23 12.37 -6.93
N VAL A 188 -7.31 11.08 -7.29
CA VAL A 188 -7.60 9.97 -6.39
C VAL A 188 -6.51 8.89 -6.47
N GLU A 189 -5.35 9.22 -7.03
CA GLU A 189 -4.23 8.29 -7.15
C GLU A 189 -3.77 7.75 -5.79
N LEU A 190 -3.57 6.45 -5.70
CA LEU A 190 -2.97 5.79 -4.55
C LEU A 190 -1.48 6.15 -4.43
N CYS A 191 -0.98 6.33 -3.21
CA CYS A 191 0.45 6.46 -2.97
C CYS A 191 1.20 5.17 -3.34
N LEU A 192 2.41 5.29 -3.90
CA LEU A 192 3.24 4.15 -4.25
C LEU A 192 4.63 4.28 -3.66
N GLU A 193 5.06 3.25 -2.96
CA GLU A 193 6.47 3.01 -2.69
C GLU A 193 7.12 2.40 -3.95
N HIS A 194 8.35 2.78 -4.30
CA HIS A 194 9.06 2.28 -5.48
C HIS A 194 8.34 2.52 -6.83
N ALA A 195 7.60 3.63 -6.98
CA ALA A 195 6.85 3.98 -8.19
C ALA A 195 7.69 3.95 -9.49
N GLN A 196 9.00 4.21 -9.39
CA GLN A 196 9.95 4.25 -10.50
C GLN A 196 10.16 2.91 -11.22
N LEU A 197 9.78 1.79 -10.58
CA LEU A 197 9.88 0.44 -11.12
C LEU A 197 8.90 0.21 -12.27
N TRP A 198 7.75 0.88 -12.24
CA TRP A 198 6.60 0.47 -13.05
C TRP A 198 6.37 1.36 -14.28
N PRO A 199 5.84 0.78 -15.37
CA PRO A 199 5.36 1.54 -16.51
C PRO A 199 4.28 2.56 -16.14
N THR A 200 4.20 3.65 -16.90
CA THR A 200 3.16 4.68 -16.72
C THR A 200 1.90 4.41 -17.54
N VAL A 201 1.96 3.52 -18.53
CA VAL A 201 0.86 3.23 -19.46
C VAL A 201 0.76 1.72 -19.65
N VAL A 202 -0.46 1.23 -19.84
CA VAL A 202 -0.74 -0.16 -20.23
C VAL A 202 -1.35 -0.20 -21.62
N THR A 203 -0.94 -1.19 -22.42
CA THR A 203 -1.57 -1.48 -23.69
C THR A 203 -2.98 -2.03 -23.47
N SER A 204 -3.97 -1.43 -24.14
CA SER A 204 -5.37 -1.85 -24.06
C SER A 204 -5.97 -1.88 -22.63
N PRO A 205 -6.03 -0.74 -21.91
CA PRO A 205 -6.61 -0.70 -20.55
C PRO A 205 -8.05 -1.23 -20.45
N SER A 206 -8.81 -1.14 -21.54
CA SER A 206 -10.19 -1.64 -21.64
C SER A 206 -10.31 -3.16 -21.61
N SER A 207 -9.24 -3.91 -21.87
CA SER A 207 -9.24 -5.38 -21.75
C SER A 207 -9.03 -5.86 -20.32
N LEU A 208 -8.75 -4.97 -19.36
CA LEU A 208 -8.46 -5.33 -17.98
C LEU A 208 -9.71 -5.31 -17.11
N CYS A 209 -9.87 -6.36 -16.28
CA CYS A 209 -10.99 -6.44 -15.34
C CYS A 209 -10.73 -5.56 -14.10
N LYS A 210 -11.23 -4.31 -14.12
CA LYS A 210 -11.09 -3.34 -13.01
C LYS A 210 -11.61 -3.89 -11.67
N ALA A 211 -12.73 -4.62 -11.68
CA ALA A 211 -13.31 -5.22 -10.47
C ALA A 211 -12.38 -6.27 -9.85
N THR A 212 -11.89 -7.20 -10.67
CA THR A 212 -10.95 -8.23 -10.21
C THR A 212 -9.65 -7.63 -9.66
N LEU A 213 -9.11 -6.59 -10.32
CA LEU A 213 -7.94 -5.88 -9.82
C LEU A 213 -8.19 -5.29 -8.44
N THR A 214 -9.36 -4.66 -8.24
CA THR A 214 -9.75 -4.06 -6.97
C THR A 214 -9.81 -5.13 -5.86
N ASP A 215 -10.39 -6.29 -6.13
CA ASP A 215 -10.50 -7.39 -5.17
C ASP A 215 -9.14 -7.97 -4.79
N VAL A 216 -8.28 -8.23 -5.80
CA VAL A 216 -6.92 -8.76 -5.58
C VAL A 216 -6.06 -7.76 -4.81
N PHE A 217 -6.13 -6.47 -5.17
CA PHE A 217 -5.44 -5.40 -4.46
C PHE A 217 -5.89 -5.33 -3.00
N GLN A 218 -7.21 -5.31 -2.76
CA GLN A 218 -7.76 -5.23 -1.41
C GLN A 218 -7.36 -6.44 -0.56
N SER A 219 -7.47 -7.66 -1.09
CA SER A 219 -7.06 -8.88 -0.37
C SER A 219 -5.55 -8.88 -0.06
N THR A 220 -4.72 -8.43 -1.00
CA THR A 220 -3.27 -8.31 -0.80
C THR A 220 -2.94 -7.28 0.28
N LEU A 221 -3.60 -6.11 0.25
CA LEU A 221 -3.39 -5.05 1.25
C LEU A 221 -3.83 -5.48 2.65
N GLN A 222 -4.95 -6.20 2.77
CA GLN A 222 -5.40 -6.77 4.04
C GLN A 222 -4.38 -7.77 4.59
N HIS A 223 -3.82 -8.63 3.74
CA HIS A 223 -2.76 -9.56 4.14
C HIS A 223 -1.51 -8.83 4.64
N CYS A 224 -1.04 -7.81 3.90
CA CYS A 224 0.12 -7.02 4.29
C CYS A 224 -0.09 -6.41 5.69
N LEU A 225 -1.24 -5.77 5.93
CA LEU A 225 -1.55 -5.19 7.24
C LEU A 225 -1.70 -6.24 8.35
N ALA A 226 -2.13 -7.47 8.04
CA ALA A 226 -2.17 -8.56 9.01
C ALA A 226 -0.75 -9.07 9.36
N VAL A 227 0.17 -9.09 8.39
CA VAL A 227 1.57 -9.47 8.59
C VAL A 227 2.32 -8.41 9.39
N ASN A 228 2.17 -7.13 9.02
CA ASN A 228 2.84 -6.01 9.69
C ASN A 228 1.91 -4.79 9.76
N ASN A 229 1.15 -4.71 10.85
CA ASN A 229 0.28 -3.58 11.16
C ASN A 229 1.04 -2.30 11.54
N SER A 230 2.36 -2.38 11.74
CA SER A 230 3.21 -1.24 12.10
C SER A 230 3.80 -0.50 10.88
N HIS A 231 3.52 -0.97 9.66
CA HIS A 231 4.01 -0.34 8.43
C HIS A 231 3.16 0.89 8.04
N ALA A 232 3.60 2.09 8.44
CA ALA A 232 2.83 3.32 8.23
C ALA A 232 2.53 3.65 6.74
N GLY A 233 3.40 3.23 5.81
CA GLY A 233 3.19 3.34 4.36
C GLY A 233 2.01 2.51 3.85
N TRP A 234 1.81 1.31 4.40
CA TRP A 234 0.68 0.45 4.03
C TRP A 234 -0.64 0.98 4.61
N VAL A 235 -0.58 1.57 5.80
CA VAL A 235 -1.73 2.26 6.40
C VAL A 235 -2.11 3.51 5.58
N LYS A 236 -1.13 4.27 5.08
CA LYS A 236 -1.39 5.38 4.14
C LYS A 236 -2.04 4.86 2.85
N LEU A 237 -1.53 3.78 2.28
CA LEU A 237 -2.11 3.16 1.08
C LEU A 237 -3.56 2.70 1.29
N LEU A 238 -3.88 2.15 2.47
CA LEU A 238 -5.26 1.85 2.86
C LEU A 238 -6.13 3.10 2.94
N ALA A 239 -5.60 4.20 3.50
CA ALA A 239 -6.31 5.47 3.55
C ALA A 239 -6.63 6.01 2.15
N ASP A 240 -5.65 6.00 1.24
CA ASP A 240 -5.82 6.37 -0.17
C ASP A 240 -6.87 5.49 -0.86
N PHE A 241 -6.85 4.18 -0.58
CA PHE A 241 -7.82 3.25 -1.15
C PHE A 241 -9.24 3.51 -0.63
N CYS A 242 -9.42 3.69 0.68
CA CYS A 242 -10.70 4.09 1.27
C CYS A 242 -11.20 5.41 0.68
N TYR A 243 -10.31 6.39 0.52
CA TYR A 243 -10.61 7.66 -0.13
C TYR A 243 -11.11 7.44 -1.56
N ALA A 244 -10.43 6.56 -2.32
CA ALA A 244 -10.78 6.25 -3.69
C ALA A 244 -12.11 5.53 -3.88
N GLN A 245 -12.57 4.84 -2.85
CA GLN A 245 -13.88 4.19 -2.80
C GLN A 245 -14.99 5.13 -2.26
N GLY A 246 -14.66 6.37 -1.89
CA GLY A 246 -15.62 7.33 -1.30
C GLY A 246 -15.89 7.11 0.20
N HIS A 247 -15.14 6.23 0.86
CA HIS A 247 -15.26 5.98 2.30
C HIS A 247 -14.48 7.04 3.11
N HIS A 248 -14.97 8.28 3.11
CA HIS A 248 -14.26 9.45 3.63
C HIS A 248 -13.92 9.37 5.14
N SER A 249 -14.83 8.85 5.97
CA SER A 249 -14.59 8.70 7.42
C SER A 249 -13.49 7.66 7.71
N ALA A 250 -13.54 6.50 7.03
CA ALA A 250 -12.50 5.48 7.14
C ALA A 250 -11.15 5.98 6.61
N ALA A 251 -11.15 6.75 5.52
CA ALA A 251 -9.94 7.37 5.00
C ALA A 251 -9.28 8.30 6.04
N LEU A 252 -10.06 9.19 6.68
CA LEU A 252 -9.54 10.05 7.76
C LEU A 252 -8.95 9.25 8.91
N LYS A 253 -9.64 8.19 9.36
CA LYS A 253 -9.14 7.29 10.40
C LYS A 253 -7.76 6.73 10.03
N HIS A 254 -7.61 6.19 8.83
CA HIS A 254 -6.35 5.58 8.41
C HIS A 254 -5.24 6.62 8.15
N TYR A 255 -5.56 7.79 7.60
CA TYR A 255 -4.60 8.89 7.48
C TYR A 255 -4.08 9.31 8.86
N LEU A 256 -4.97 9.56 9.83
CA LEU A 256 -4.59 9.92 11.19
C LEU A 256 -3.76 8.83 11.87
N THR A 257 -4.08 7.57 11.62
CA THR A 257 -3.29 6.42 12.11
C THR A 257 -1.87 6.45 11.54
N SER A 258 -1.71 6.70 10.23
CA SER A 258 -0.39 6.80 9.59
C SER A 258 0.43 7.99 10.12
N VAL A 259 -0.20 9.15 10.35
CA VAL A 259 0.46 10.28 11.02
C VAL A 259 0.89 9.91 12.44
N LEU A 260 -0.01 9.29 13.22
CA LEU A 260 0.26 8.93 14.61
C LEU A 260 1.47 7.98 14.74
N MET A 261 1.55 6.98 13.86
CA MET A 261 2.64 6.00 13.81
C MET A 261 4.02 6.62 13.50
N SER A 262 4.05 7.80 12.89
CA SER A 262 5.27 8.45 12.40
C SER A 262 5.62 9.75 13.14
N SER A 263 4.89 10.11 14.21
CA SER A 263 5.01 11.43 14.85
C SER A 263 5.06 11.42 16.38
N ASP A 264 5.19 10.26 17.03
CA ASP A 264 5.19 10.10 18.49
C ASP A 264 4.03 10.86 19.16
N TYR A 265 2.80 10.38 18.98
CA TYR A 265 1.61 11.07 19.51
C TYR A 265 1.46 12.53 19.03
N PHE A 266 1.80 12.76 17.75
CA PHE A 266 1.75 14.05 17.06
C PHE A 266 2.72 15.11 17.58
N SER A 267 3.63 14.79 18.51
CA SER A 267 4.59 15.78 19.03
C SER A 267 5.71 16.11 18.05
N GLN A 268 6.02 15.20 17.12
CA GLN A 268 7.07 15.40 16.13
C GLN A 268 6.47 15.65 14.74
N THR A 269 7.19 16.39 13.90
CA THR A 269 6.84 16.53 12.49
C THR A 269 7.08 15.19 11.78
N PRO A 270 6.06 14.59 11.13
CA PRO A 270 6.24 13.31 10.48
C PRO A 270 7.10 13.50 9.23
N PRO A 271 7.78 12.44 8.76
CA PRO A 271 8.56 12.50 7.53
C PRO A 271 7.66 12.92 6.35
N ARG A 272 8.08 13.95 5.60
CA ARG A 272 7.32 14.44 4.42
C ARG A 272 7.21 13.41 3.29
N THR A 273 8.11 12.43 3.25
CA THR A 273 8.02 11.30 2.32
C THR A 273 6.79 10.43 2.58
N LEU A 274 6.30 10.41 3.82
CA LEU A 274 5.10 9.69 4.21
C LEU A 274 3.90 10.63 4.29
N VAL A 275 4.02 11.78 4.95
CA VAL A 275 2.93 12.74 5.15
C VAL A 275 3.20 13.99 4.32
N ASP A 276 2.67 14.00 3.11
CA ASP A 276 2.82 15.06 2.12
C ASP A 276 1.57 15.97 2.05
N ASP A 277 1.69 17.08 1.31
CA ASP A 277 0.58 18.02 1.13
C ASP A 277 -0.61 17.38 0.39
N THR A 278 -0.36 16.36 -0.44
CA THR A 278 -1.41 15.60 -1.12
C THR A 278 -2.28 14.84 -0.12
N MET A 279 -1.68 14.24 0.90
CA MET A 279 -2.39 13.58 1.99
C MET A 279 -3.26 14.58 2.75
N TYR A 280 -2.73 15.74 3.14
CA TYR A 280 -3.53 16.77 3.82
C TYR A 280 -4.68 17.29 2.94
N ARG A 281 -4.46 17.42 1.63
CA ARG A 281 -5.51 17.83 0.67
C ARG A 281 -6.63 16.80 0.61
N LYS A 282 -6.30 15.51 0.58
CA LYS A 282 -7.30 14.42 0.63
C LYS A 282 -8.03 14.37 1.97
N MET A 283 -7.33 14.60 3.08
CA MET A 283 -7.96 14.71 4.40
C MET A 283 -8.94 15.90 4.45
N ALA A 284 -8.53 17.08 3.98
CA ALA A 284 -9.40 18.26 3.92
C ALA A 284 -10.65 17.99 3.08
N HIS A 285 -10.48 17.34 1.92
CA HIS A 285 -11.60 16.92 1.08
C HIS A 285 -12.54 15.92 1.79
N CYS A 286 -12.00 14.95 2.55
CA CYS A 286 -12.83 14.06 3.37
C CYS A 286 -13.66 14.84 4.38
N CYS A 287 -13.05 15.80 5.09
CA CYS A 287 -13.74 16.67 6.03
C CYS A 287 -14.87 17.47 5.35
N THR A 288 -14.64 18.05 4.17
CA THR A 288 -15.69 18.72 3.39
C THR A 288 -16.84 17.79 3.04
N LYS A 289 -16.55 16.54 2.62
CA LYS A 289 -17.59 15.54 2.30
C LYS A 289 -18.40 15.10 3.53
N LEU A 290 -17.80 15.19 4.72
CA LEU A 290 -18.44 14.94 6.01
C LEU A 290 -19.04 16.21 6.64
N GLN A 291 -19.14 17.33 5.88
CA GLN A 291 -19.66 18.61 6.38
C GLN A 291 -18.87 19.18 7.59
N CYS A 292 -17.59 18.83 7.71
CA CYS A 292 -16.66 19.33 8.73
C CYS A 292 -15.73 20.39 8.12
N HIS A 293 -16.29 21.55 7.77
CA HIS A 293 -15.60 22.57 6.97
C HIS A 293 -14.52 23.36 7.72
N THR A 294 -14.65 23.51 9.03
CA THR A 294 -13.61 24.13 9.86
C THR A 294 -12.40 23.20 9.95
N GLN A 295 -12.60 21.91 10.16
CA GLN A 295 -11.54 20.90 10.11
C GLN A 295 -10.85 20.89 8.75
N ALA A 296 -11.61 20.98 7.66
CA ALA A 296 -11.06 21.07 6.31
C ALA A 296 -10.13 22.28 6.14
N ALA A 297 -10.56 23.46 6.58
CA ALA A 297 -9.75 24.67 6.52
C ALA A 297 -8.49 24.60 7.41
N LEU A 298 -8.61 24.03 8.61
CA LEU A 298 -7.47 23.82 9.50
C LEU A 298 -6.51 22.76 8.97
N LEU A 299 -6.95 21.82 8.13
CA LEU A 299 -6.03 20.89 7.44
C LEU A 299 -5.22 21.60 6.34
N CYS A 300 -5.73 22.67 5.73
CA CYS A 300 -4.99 23.44 4.73
C CYS A 300 -3.76 24.15 5.31
N GLN A 301 -3.79 24.62 6.57
CA GLN A 301 -2.59 25.22 7.21
C GLN A 301 -1.48 24.19 7.54
N LEU A 302 -1.74 22.88 7.45
CA LEU A 302 -0.72 21.84 7.71
C LEU A 302 0.20 21.61 6.49
N MET A 303 -0.14 22.16 5.33
CA MET A 303 0.66 22.08 4.09
C MET A 303 1.91 22.97 4.20
N GLU A 304 2.91 22.74 3.34
CA GLU A 304 4.09 23.62 3.30
C GLU A 304 3.72 25.05 2.90
N GLU A 305 2.88 25.15 1.88
CA GLU A 305 2.20 26.39 1.50
C GLU A 305 0.71 26.22 1.81
N PRO A 306 0.15 26.98 2.77
CA PRO A 306 -1.26 26.88 3.11
C PRO A 306 -2.18 27.11 1.90
N ASP A 307 -3.09 26.17 1.64
CA ASP A 307 -4.10 26.33 0.58
C ASP A 307 -5.25 27.23 1.05
N TYR A 308 -5.02 28.55 0.98
CA TYR A 308 -6.01 29.56 1.35
C TYR A 308 -7.27 29.50 0.48
N GLY A 309 -7.15 29.12 -0.79
CA GLY A 309 -8.29 29.03 -1.70
C GLY A 309 -9.30 27.99 -1.22
N ALA A 310 -8.82 26.79 -0.90
CA ALA A 310 -9.64 25.72 -0.34
C ALA A 310 -10.12 26.03 1.08
N ALA A 311 -9.26 26.64 1.91
CA ALA A 311 -9.60 26.99 3.29
C ALA A 311 -10.74 28.03 3.35
N PHE A 312 -10.61 29.14 2.62
CA PHE A 312 -11.63 30.20 2.58
C PHE A 312 -12.94 29.71 1.97
N LYS A 313 -12.87 28.84 0.96
CA LYS A 313 -14.07 28.21 0.41
C LYS A 313 -14.80 27.38 1.47
N SER A 314 -14.05 26.55 2.21
CA SER A 314 -14.62 25.72 3.28
C SER A 314 -15.22 26.55 4.41
N LEU A 315 -14.50 27.56 4.91
CA LEU A 315 -14.99 28.45 5.98
C LEU A 315 -16.23 29.27 5.57
N ASN A 316 -16.42 29.52 4.27
CA ASN A 316 -17.61 30.21 3.77
C ASN A 316 -18.88 29.37 3.83
N GLU A 317 -18.80 28.06 4.06
CA GLU A 317 -19.96 27.22 4.27
C GLU A 317 -20.70 27.63 5.56
N ARG A 318 -22.03 27.54 5.55
CA ARG A 318 -22.87 27.89 6.71
C ARG A 318 -23.27 26.70 7.56
N GLN A 319 -23.36 25.52 6.94
CA GLN A 319 -23.77 24.30 7.61
C GLN A 319 -22.52 23.49 7.91
N CYS A 320 -22.21 23.31 9.20
CA CYS A 320 -20.99 22.65 9.62
C CYS A 320 -21.26 21.74 10.82
N GLN A 321 -20.58 20.59 10.87
CA GLN A 321 -20.79 19.54 11.88
C GLN A 321 -19.59 19.37 12.84
N ASP A 322 -18.62 20.29 12.83
CA ASP A 322 -17.33 20.12 13.53
C ASP A 322 -17.08 21.11 14.69
N SER A 323 -18.15 21.60 15.33
CA SER A 323 -18.07 22.54 16.47
C SER A 323 -17.41 23.90 16.16
N CYS A 324 -17.19 24.23 14.88
CA CYS A 324 -16.84 25.55 14.36
C CYS A 324 -15.82 26.34 15.19
N ASP A 325 -16.28 27.38 15.88
CA ASP A 325 -15.44 28.37 16.56
C ASP A 325 -14.69 27.81 17.80
N SER A 326 -15.04 26.62 18.27
CA SER A 326 -14.26 25.89 19.28
C SER A 326 -12.88 25.45 18.77
N LEU A 327 -12.71 25.33 17.44
CA LEU A 327 -11.45 24.92 16.82
C LEU A 327 -10.48 26.08 16.59
N TYR A 328 -10.89 27.34 16.81
CA TYR A 328 -10.03 28.51 16.50
C TYR A 328 -8.76 28.58 17.37
N ALA A 329 -8.76 27.95 18.54
CA ALA A 329 -7.56 27.81 19.37
C ALA A 329 -6.43 27.03 18.67
N HIS A 330 -6.76 26.27 17.62
CA HIS A 330 -5.80 25.47 16.85
C HIS A 330 -5.32 26.15 15.56
N VAL A 331 -5.74 27.38 15.30
CA VAL A 331 -5.25 28.15 14.15
C VAL A 331 -3.99 28.90 14.57
N TRP A 332 -2.89 28.67 13.87
CA TRP A 332 -1.65 29.46 14.01
C TRP A 332 -1.41 30.41 12.85
N ASP A 333 -2.13 30.22 11.75
CA ASP A 333 -2.04 31.07 10.58
C ASP A 333 -2.82 32.38 10.78
N VAL A 334 -2.10 33.49 10.74
CA VAL A 334 -2.65 34.84 10.97
C VAL A 334 -3.63 35.24 9.87
N VAL A 335 -3.38 34.85 8.62
CA VAL A 335 -4.23 35.17 7.48
C VAL A 335 -5.58 34.46 7.60
N LEU A 336 -5.59 33.19 8.05
CA LEU A 336 -6.83 32.48 8.37
C LEU A 336 -7.62 33.16 9.50
N LEU A 337 -6.95 33.60 10.57
CA LEU A 337 -7.60 34.30 11.68
C LEU A 337 -8.21 35.65 11.23
N GLU A 338 -7.49 36.43 10.43
CA GLU A 338 -8.01 37.68 9.85
C GLU A 338 -9.24 37.44 8.96
N PHE A 339 -9.17 36.40 8.13
CA PHE A 339 -10.30 35.99 7.30
C PHE A 339 -11.53 35.64 8.16
N LEU A 340 -11.35 34.86 9.23
CA LEU A 340 -12.42 34.50 10.17
C LEU A 340 -13.04 35.74 10.83
N VAL A 341 -12.22 36.69 11.30
CA VAL A 341 -12.71 37.95 11.90
C VAL A 341 -13.57 38.73 10.91
N ASN A 342 -13.11 38.87 9.67
CA ASN A 342 -13.83 39.55 8.61
C ASN A 342 -15.12 38.79 8.21
N LEU A 343 -15.07 37.47 8.10
CA LEU A 343 -16.21 36.61 7.80
C LEU A 343 -17.33 36.79 8.83
N HIS A 344 -17.01 36.63 10.12
CA HIS A 344 -17.97 36.79 11.20
C HIS A 344 -18.50 38.22 11.31
N THR A 345 -17.67 39.22 11.01
CA THR A 345 -18.12 40.62 10.95
C THR A 345 -19.19 40.83 9.88
N ARG A 346 -18.98 40.28 8.68
CA ARG A 346 -19.97 40.35 7.58
C ARG A 346 -21.25 39.60 7.89
N ARG A 347 -21.17 38.50 8.65
CA ARG A 347 -22.32 37.68 9.06
C ARG A 347 -23.05 38.21 10.30
N GLY A 348 -22.49 39.18 11.02
CA GLY A 348 -23.05 39.67 12.30
C GLY A 348 -22.85 38.71 13.47
N GLU A 349 -21.90 37.77 13.38
CA GLU A 349 -21.63 36.73 14.37
C GLU A 349 -20.65 37.24 15.44
N VAL A 350 -21.15 38.05 16.38
CA VAL A 350 -20.33 38.81 17.33
C VAL A 350 -19.47 37.92 18.24
N GLU A 351 -20.02 36.80 18.74
CA GLU A 351 -19.30 35.91 19.66
C GLU A 351 -18.14 35.20 18.98
N SER A 352 -18.38 34.60 17.81
CA SER A 352 -17.35 33.91 17.03
C SER A 352 -16.27 34.88 16.53
N ARG A 353 -16.66 36.11 16.15
CA ARG A 353 -15.70 37.19 15.89
C ARG A 353 -14.81 37.47 17.10
N GLN A 354 -15.37 37.57 18.30
CA GLN A 354 -14.60 37.83 19.51
C GLN A 354 -13.64 36.67 19.84
N LYS A 355 -14.04 35.42 19.61
CA LYS A 355 -13.15 34.25 19.76
C LYS A 355 -11.98 34.31 18.79
N ALA A 356 -12.23 34.62 17.51
CA ALA A 356 -11.17 34.79 16.51
C ALA A 356 -10.21 35.94 16.85
N LEU A 357 -10.73 37.11 17.29
CA LEU A 357 -9.92 38.24 17.75
C LEU A 357 -9.04 37.89 18.96
N ARG A 358 -9.56 37.10 19.91
CA ARG A 358 -8.77 36.64 21.06
C ARG A 358 -7.62 35.74 20.62
N CYS A 359 -7.84 34.85 19.66
CA CYS A 359 -6.78 33.99 19.11
C CYS A 359 -5.73 34.83 18.37
N LEU A 360 -6.17 35.77 17.52
CA LEU A 360 -5.29 36.69 16.80
C LEU A 360 -4.43 37.56 17.73
N GLY A 361 -4.97 37.93 18.90
CA GLY A 361 -4.27 38.70 19.92
C GLY A 361 -3.27 37.91 20.79
N GLN A 362 -3.09 36.61 20.55
CA GLN A 362 -2.14 35.80 21.32
C GLN A 362 -0.70 36.19 20.95
N LEU A 363 0.13 36.48 21.97
CA LEU A 363 1.50 36.98 21.80
C LEU A 363 2.39 36.04 20.99
N GLU A 364 2.17 34.74 21.11
CA GLU A 364 2.93 33.70 20.40
C GLU A 364 2.70 33.69 18.87
N LEU A 365 1.55 34.23 18.42
CA LEU A 365 1.21 34.35 16.99
C LEU A 365 1.64 35.71 16.39
N ASN A 366 2.36 36.54 17.13
CA ASN A 366 2.83 37.82 16.63
C ASN A 366 3.76 37.61 15.42
N PRO A 367 3.46 38.20 14.24
CA PRO A 367 4.30 38.07 13.04
C PRO A 367 5.74 38.57 13.23
N ASN A 368 5.97 39.45 14.23
CA ASN A 368 7.28 39.98 14.56
C ASN A 368 8.10 39.08 15.50
N ASN A 369 7.54 37.97 15.99
CA ASN A 369 8.30 36.98 16.75
C ASN A 369 9.41 36.37 15.89
N ASN A 370 10.45 35.83 16.55
CA ASN A 370 11.45 35.04 15.84
C ASN A 370 10.82 33.77 15.25
N GLN A 371 11.48 33.20 14.23
CA GLN A 371 10.97 32.00 13.56
C GLN A 371 10.86 30.80 14.50
N GLU A 372 11.68 30.73 15.55
CA GLU A 372 11.65 29.64 16.52
C GLU A 372 10.36 29.64 17.33
N ILE A 373 9.95 30.79 17.87
CA ILE A 373 8.67 30.93 18.59
C ILE A 373 7.49 30.63 17.66
N GLN A 374 7.53 31.12 16.42
CA GLN A 374 6.47 30.86 15.44
C GLN A 374 6.35 29.37 15.11
N ARG A 375 7.48 28.68 14.90
CA ARG A 375 7.51 27.23 14.65
C ARG A 375 6.99 26.45 15.86
N GLU A 376 7.40 26.81 17.07
CA GLU A 376 6.95 26.12 18.27
C GLU A 376 5.45 26.33 18.51
N ALA A 377 4.96 27.56 18.37
CA ALA A 377 3.54 27.88 18.49
C ALA A 377 2.68 27.12 17.47
N ALA A 378 3.17 26.97 16.23
CA ALA A 378 2.55 26.17 15.18
C ALA A 378 2.59 24.68 15.51
N ASN A 379 3.73 24.13 15.95
CA ASN A 379 3.88 22.72 16.31
C ASN A 379 2.93 22.31 17.44
N VAL A 380 2.84 23.12 18.50
CA VAL A 380 1.94 22.86 19.64
C VAL A 380 0.48 22.83 19.19
N ARG A 381 0.03 23.82 18.41
CA ARG A 381 -1.35 23.89 17.90
C ARG A 381 -1.64 22.76 16.93
N ARG A 382 -0.70 22.43 16.05
CA ARG A 382 -0.80 21.30 15.11
C ARG A 382 -0.98 20.00 15.86
N ALA A 383 -0.16 19.74 16.87
CA ALA A 383 -0.26 18.52 17.68
C ALA A 383 -1.61 18.44 18.41
N GLN A 384 -2.08 19.54 19.00
CA GLN A 384 -3.39 19.60 19.66
C GLN A 384 -4.53 19.34 18.68
N PHE A 385 -4.51 19.96 17.49
CA PHE A 385 -5.51 19.76 16.45
C PHE A 385 -5.58 18.30 15.99
N LEU A 386 -4.43 17.71 15.66
CA LEU A 386 -4.36 16.32 15.24
C LEU A 386 -4.84 15.37 16.32
N ARG A 387 -4.60 15.68 17.61
CA ARG A 387 -5.16 14.92 18.75
C ARG A 387 -6.68 15.07 18.86
N VAL A 388 -7.24 16.24 18.57
CA VAL A 388 -8.70 16.44 18.53
C VAL A 388 -9.31 15.60 17.41
N LEU A 389 -8.73 15.64 16.21
CA LEU A 389 -9.16 14.77 15.10
C LEU A 389 -9.01 13.29 15.46
N ALA A 390 -7.88 12.90 16.06
CA ALA A 390 -7.66 11.51 16.46
C ALA A 390 -8.72 11.03 17.46
N LYS A 391 -9.10 11.84 18.45
CA LYS A 391 -10.18 11.50 19.41
C LYS A 391 -11.54 11.33 18.74
N GLN A 392 -11.77 11.96 17.58
CA GLN A 392 -13.02 11.87 16.86
C GLN A 392 -13.08 10.65 15.91
N TYR A 393 -11.96 10.31 15.27
CA TYR A 393 -11.94 9.35 14.15
C TYR A 393 -11.23 8.01 14.45
N LEU A 394 -10.34 7.96 15.46
CA LEU A 394 -9.65 6.73 15.90
C LEU A 394 -10.42 6.08 17.04
#